data_AF-A0A354I6E2-F1
#
_entry.id   AF-A0A354I6E2-F1
#
_cell.length_a   1.000
_cell.length_b   1.000
_cell.length_c   1.000
_cell.angle_alpha   90.00
_cell.angle_beta   90.00
_cell.angle_gamma   90.00
#
_symmetry.space_group_name_H-M   'P 1'
#
loop_
_entity.id
_entity.type
_entity.pdbx_description
1 polymer ?
#
loop_
_entity_poly.entity_id
_entity_poly.type
_entity_poly.pdbx_seq_one_letter_code
_entity_poly.pdbx_strand_id
1 'polypeptide(L)' 'MADVRINIAVDEKTHRELKMIAVSQGKSLKDIVIEALKEKTKKENNMKEV' A
#
# COMPACT_ATOMS: atom_id res chain seq x y z
N MET A 1 -10.05 11.08 16.24
CA MET A 1 -9.76 9.90 15.38
C MET A 1 -8.57 9.18 15.99
N ALA A 2 -8.64 7.86 16.19
CA ALA A 2 -7.53 7.11 16.76
C ALA A 2 -6.45 6.90 15.68
N ASP A 3 -5.22 7.37 15.94
CA ASP A 3 -4.07 7.08 15.09
C ASP A 3 -3.63 5.62 15.32
N VAL A 4 -4.06 4.74 14.42
CA VAL A 4 -3.63 3.33 14.41
C VAL A 4 -2.30 3.24 13.66
N ARG A 5 -1.25 2.74 14.33
CA ARG A 5 0.07 2.50 13.72
C ARG A 5 0.18 1.04 13.30
N ILE A 6 0.65 0.81 12.08
CA ILE A 6 0.90 -0.53 11.54
C ILE A 6 2.40 -0.62 11.24
N ASN A 7 3.09 -1.57 11.87
CA ASN A 7 4.48 -1.89 11.55
C ASN A 7 4.49 -3.07 10.58
N ILE A 8 5.17 -2.93 9.45
CA ILE A 8 5.24 -3.96 8.41
C ILE A 8 6.71 -4.31 8.20
N ALA A 9 7.05 -5.59 8.37
CA ALA A 9 8.33 -6.13 7.96
C ALA A 9 8.24 -6.55 6.49
N VAL A 10 9.15 -6.03 5.67
CA VAL A 10 9.32 -6.42 4.27
C VAL A 10 10.78 -6.73 4.03
N ASP A 11 11.05 -7.58 3.06
CA ASP A 11 12.41 -7.83 2.61
C ASP A 11 13.02 -6.58 1.93
N GLU A 12 14.35 -6.52 1.90
CA GLU A 12 15.08 -5.36 1.39
C GLU A 12 14.81 -5.08 -0.09
N LYS A 13 14.61 -6.14 -0.89
CA LYS A 13 14.33 -6.00 -2.33
C LYS A 13 12.97 -5.34 -2.54
N THR A 14 11.94 -5.84 -1.87
CA THR A 14 10.60 -5.27 -1.89
C THR A 14 10.59 -3.84 -1.39
N HIS A 15 11.32 -3.53 -0.30
CA HIS A 15 11.46 -2.15 0.18
C HIS A 15 12.05 -1.22 -0.88
N ARG A 16 13.10 -1.67 -1.57
CA ARG A 16 13.76 -0.88 -2.62
C ARG A 16 12.86 -0.63 -3.81
N GLU A 17 12.13 -1.66 -4.25
CA GLU A 17 11.15 -1.55 -5.34
C GLU A 17 10.03 -0.56 -4.98
N LEU A 18 9.43 -0.70 -3.80
CA LEU A 18 8.40 0.25 -3.32
C LEU A 18 8.93 1.69 -3.27
N LYS A 19 10.18 1.89 -2.86
CA LYS A 19 10.81 3.21 -2.82
C LYS A 19 11.00 3.80 -4.21
N MET A 20 11.39 3.00 -5.21
CA MET A 20 11.51 3.48 -6.59
C MET A 20 10.15 3.89 -7.16
N ILE A 21 9.10 3.11 -6.89
CA ILE A 21 7.74 3.44 -7.33
C ILE A 21 7.27 4.74 -6.65
N ALA A 22 7.56 4.91 -5.36
CA ALA A 22 7.27 6.14 -4.60
C ALA A 22 7.91 7.38 -5.24
N VAL A 23 9.20 7.30 -5.55
CA VAL A 23 9.93 8.40 -6.21
C VAL A 23 9.35 8.70 -7.59
N SER A 24 9.07 7.66 -8.39
CA SER A 24 8.54 7.80 -9.75
C SER A 24 7.16 8.49 -9.78
N GLN A 25 6.32 8.22 -8.78
CA GLN A 25 4.98 8.81 -8.67
C GLN A 25 4.94 10.13 -7.89
N GLY A 26 6.07 10.59 -7.35
CA GLY A 26 6.13 11.78 -6.48
C GLY A 26 5.33 11.63 -5.17
N LYS A 27 5.05 10.39 -4.75
CA LYS A 27 4.24 10.06 -3.56
C LYS A 27 5.12 9.54 -2.44
N SER A 28 4.62 9.59 -1.20
CA SER A 28 5.28 8.92 -0.09
C SER A 28 5.06 7.40 -0.15
N LEU A 29 6.00 6.63 0.41
CA LEU A 29 5.85 5.18 0.58
C LEU A 29 4.54 4.81 1.30
N LYS A 30 4.15 5.61 2.31
CA LYS A 30 2.91 5.43 3.05
C LYS A 30 1.69 5.52 2.13
N ASP A 31 1.65 6.54 1.27
CA ASP A 31 0.51 6.76 0.38
C ASP A 31 0.36 5.63 -0.65
N ILE A 32 1.47 5.17 -1.22
CA ILE A 32 1.46 4.04 -2.16
C ILE A 32 0.96 2.75 -1.49
N VAL A 33 1.46 2.45 -0.29
CA VAL A 33 1.02 1.24 0.44
C VAL A 33 -0.47 1.32 0.77
N ILE A 34 -0.96 2.49 1.22
CA ILE A 34 -2.38 2.70 1.51
C ILE A 34 -3.23 2.59 0.23
N GLU A 35 -2.79 3.15 -0.88
CA GLU A 35 -3.49 3.09 -2.17
C GLU A 35 -3.60 1.64 -2.66
N ALA A 36 -2.50 0.89 -2.64
CA ALA A 36 -2.47 -0.52 -3.01
C ALA A 36 -3.38 -1.38 -2.12
N LEU A 37 -3.40 -1.12 -0.80
CA LEU A 37 -4.29 -1.80 0.13
C LEU A 37 -5.76 -1.47 -0.17
N LYS A 38 -6.09 -0.19 -0.40
CA LYS A 38 -7.45 0.23 -0.77
C LYS A 38 -7.91 -0.39 -2.09
N GLU A 39 -7.04 -0.45 -3.09
CA GLU A 39 -7.35 -1.12 -4.36
C GLU A 39 -7.62 -2.61 -4.18
N LYS A 40 -6.80 -3.31 -3.39
CA LYS A 40 -7.06 -4.72 -3.05
C LYS A 40 -8.40 -4.89 -2.36
N THR A 41 -8.68 -4.10 -1.32
CA THR A 41 -9.95 -4.18 -0.59
C THR A 41 -11.14 -3.88 -1.49
N LYS A 42 -11.05 -2.89 -2.39
CA LYS A 42 -12.11 -2.61 -3.38
C LYS A 42 -12.34 -3.79 -4.32
N LYS A 43 -11.28 -4.42 -4.82
CA LYS A 43 -11.38 -5.61 -5.69
C LYS A 43 -12.01 -6.79 -4.97
N GLU A 44 -11.62 -7.04 -3.72
CA GLU A 44 -12.20 -8.12 -2.90
C GLU A 44 -13.67 -7.87 -2.55
N ASN A 45 -14.05 -6.63 -2.29
CA ASN A 45 -15.47 -6.30 -2.03
C ASN A 45 -16.33 -6.51 -3.28
N ASN A 46 -15.80 -6.14 -4.47
CA ASN A 46 -16.50 -6.33 -5.74
C ASN A 46 -16.63 -7.82 -6.13
N MET A 47 -15.69 -8.68 -5.70
CA MET A 47 -15.77 -10.12 -5.95
C MET A 47 -16.77 -10.86 -5.05
N LYS A 48 -17.22 -10.25 -3.94
CA LYS A 48 -18.26 -10.84 -3.08
C LYS A 48 -19.69 -10.49 -3.49
N GLU A 49 -19.86 -9.57 -4.45
CA GLU A 49 -21.16 -9.08 -4.94
C GLU A 49 -21.60 -9.70 -6.28
N VAL A 50 -21.04 -10.84 -6.70
CA VAL A 50 -21.43 -11.55 -7.94
C VAL A 50 -21.90 -12.97 -7.66
#